data_AF-A0A212F6N3-F1
#
_entry.id   AF-A0A212F6N3-F1
#
_cell.length_a   1.000
_cell.length_b   1.000
_cell.length_c   1.000
_cell.angle_alpha   90.00
_cell.angle_beta   90.00
_cell.angle_gamma   90.00
#
_symmetry.space_group_name_H-M   'P 1'
#
loop_
_entity.id
_entity.type
_entity.pdbx_description
1 polymer ?
#
loop_
_entity_poly.entity_id
_entity_poly.type
_entity_poly.pdbx_seq_one_letter_code
_entity_poly.pdbx_strand_id
1 'polypeptide(L)' 'MSVISSCLEALQHVLYPFVWQQPLISAIPEQIAGDVLSAPLPMLAGMLEHSALGLQD' A
#
# COMPACT_ATOMS: atom_id res chain seq x y z
N MET A 1 3.88 -14.87 6.26
CA MET A 1 3.54 -13.81 5.27
C MET A 1 2.36 -13.03 5.80
N SER A 2 2.41 -11.70 5.73
CA SER A 2 1.36 -10.81 6.29
C SER A 2 0.13 -10.79 5.38
N VAL A 3 -1.09 -10.71 5.95
CA VAL A 3 -2.37 -10.70 5.20
C VAL A 3 -2.37 -9.63 4.10
N ILE A 4 -1.82 -8.44 4.41
CA ILE A 4 -1.82 -7.30 3.49
C ILE A 4 -1.00 -7.55 2.23
N SER A 5 0.15 -8.23 2.36
CA SER A 5 0.97 -8.61 1.20
C SER A 5 0.25 -9.59 0.30
N SER A 6 -0.48 -10.56 0.87
CA SER A 6 -1.25 -11.53 0.08
C SER A 6 -2.42 -10.87 -0.64
N CYS A 7 -3.08 -9.88 -0.03
CA CYS A 7 -4.15 -9.12 -0.69
C CYS A 7 -3.64 -8.31 -1.89
N LEU A 8 -2.47 -7.66 -1.77
CA LEU A 8 -1.90 -6.88 -2.88
C LEU A 8 -1.43 -7.77 -4.04
N GLU A 9 -0.89 -8.95 -3.75
CA GLU A 9 -0.55 -9.94 -4.78
C GLU A 9 -1.81 -10.45 -5.49
N ALA A 10 -2.86 -10.79 -4.74
CA ALA A 10 -4.13 -11.22 -5.33
C ALA A 10 -4.76 -10.12 -6.21
N LEU A 11 -4.68 -8.85 -5.77
CA LEU A 11 -5.16 -7.71 -6.53
C LEU A 11 -4.44 -7.57 -7.88
N GLN A 12 -3.11 -7.73 -7.90
CA GLN A 12 -2.35 -7.73 -9.16
C GLN A 12 -2.81 -8.83 -10.11
N HIS A 13 -3.12 -10.02 -9.59
CA HIS A 13 -3.57 -11.15 -10.41
C HIS A 13 -4.98 -10.94 -10.98
N VAL A 14 -5.86 -10.23 -10.27
CA VAL A 14 -7.21 -9.89 -10.74
C VAL A 14 -7.17 -8.96 -11.97
N LEU A 15 -6.09 -8.20 -12.16
CA LEU A 15 -5.97 -7.30 -13.30
C LEU A 15 -5.70 -8.02 -14.63
N TYR A 16 -5.40 -9.32 -14.63
CA TYR A 16 -5.08 -10.08 -15.84
C TYR A 16 -6.11 -9.87 -16.98
N PRO A 17 -5.68 -9.60 -18.23
CA PRO A 17 -4.30 -9.64 -18.73
C PRO A 17 -3.49 -8.35 -18.52
N PHE A 18 -4.08 -7.36 -17.84
CA PHE A 18 -3.41 -6.11 -17.53
C PHE A 18 -2.54 -6.24 -16.28
N VAL A 19 -1.49 -5.41 -16.22
CA VAL A 19 -0.56 -5.35 -15.09
C VAL A 19 -0.55 -3.93 -14.57
N TRP A 20 -0.57 -3.77 -13.25
CA TRP A 20 -0.40 -2.47 -12.62
C TRP A 20 0.98 -1.90 -12.93
N GLN A 21 1.03 -0.72 -13.55
CA GLN A 21 2.29 -0.11 -14.03
C GLN A 21 2.90 0.89 -13.04
N GLN A 22 2.16 1.23 -12.00
CA GLN A 22 2.52 2.29 -11.06
C GLN A 22 3.12 1.67 -9.78
N PRO A 23 3.68 2.48 -8.86
CA PRO A 23 4.28 1.95 -7.65
C PRO A 23 3.33 1.03 -6.88
N LEU A 24 3.86 -0.12 -6.47
CA LEU A 24 3.20 -1.08 -5.60
C LEU A 24 4.08 -1.35 -4.38
N ILE A 25 3.59 -1.00 -3.21
CA ILE A 25 4.31 -1.13 -1.93
C ILE A 25 3.50 -2.05 -1.02
N SER A 26 3.97 -3.28 -0.80
CA SER A 26 3.20 -4.29 -0.06
C SER A 26 2.95 -3.92 1.41
N ALA A 27 3.90 -3.25 2.05
CA ALA A 27 3.76 -2.65 3.38
C ALA A 27 4.66 -1.42 3.45
N ILE A 28 4.09 -0.25 3.72
CA ILE A 28 4.83 1.00 3.87
C ILE A 28 5.51 1.04 5.25
N PRO A 29 6.82 1.27 5.33
CA PRO A 29 7.48 1.64 6.57
C PRO A 29 7.01 3.00 7.07
N GLU A 30 6.76 3.13 8.39
CA GLU A 30 6.26 4.36 9.01
C GLU A 30 7.13 5.59 8.69
N GLN A 31 8.44 5.41 8.57
CA GLN A 31 9.40 6.47 8.32
C GLN A 31 9.18 7.19 6.99
N ILE A 32 8.57 6.52 6.01
CA ILE A 32 8.34 7.07 4.66
C ILE A 32 6.85 7.23 4.34
N ALA A 33 5.95 6.93 5.28
CA ALA A 33 4.51 6.96 5.04
C ALA A 33 4.02 8.34 4.58
N GLY A 34 4.50 9.43 5.20
CA GLY A 34 4.11 10.79 4.82
C GLY A 34 4.50 11.16 3.38
N ASP A 35 5.72 10.78 2.97
CA ASP A 35 6.21 11.05 1.61
C ASP A 35 5.47 10.20 0.57
N VAL A 36 5.16 8.95 0.93
CA VAL A 36 4.43 8.02 0.06
C VAL A 36 2.97 8.46 -0.12
N LEU A 37 2.31 8.89 0.96
CA LEU A 37 0.92 9.35 0.94
C LEU A 37 0.73 10.72 0.28
N SER A 38 1.78 11.56 0.26
CA SER A 38 1.74 12.88 -0.39
C SER A 38 2.13 12.83 -1.88
N ALA A 39 2.51 11.66 -2.40
CA ALA A 39 2.89 11.50 -3.79
C ALA A 39 1.71 11.80 -4.74
N PRO A 40 1.91 12.59 -5.81
CA PRO A 40 0.84 12.98 -6.75
C PRO A 40 0.50 11.89 -7.77
N LEU A 41 1.01 10.67 -7.57
CA LEU A 41 0.92 9.56 -8.51
C LEU A 41 -0.14 8.56 -8.04
N PRO A 42 -0.86 7.89 -8.95
CA PRO A 42 -1.63 6.70 -8.59
C PRO A 42 -0.69 5.62 -8.02
N MET A 43 -1.11 4.97 -6.92
CA MET A 43 -0.29 4.03 -6.17
C MET A 43 -1.15 2.94 -5.52
N LEU A 44 -0.59 1.74 -5.42
CA LEU A 44 -1.13 0.68 -4.57
C LEU A 44 -0.18 0.48 -3.38
N ALA A 45 -0.63 0.78 -2.17
CA ALA A 45 0.22 0.61 -1.00
C ALA A 45 -0.55 0.05 0.20
N GLY A 46 0.08 -0.88 0.91
CA GLY A 46 -0.43 -1.45 2.15
C GLY A 46 0.13 -0.70 3.35
N MET A 47 -0.71 -0.37 4.33
CA MET A 47 -0.29 0.20 5.61
C MET A 47 -0.77 -0.71 6.74
N LEU A 48 0.13 -1.08 7.65
CA LEU A 48 -0.23 -1.89 8.81
C LEU A 48 -0.85 -0.98 9.87
N GLU A 49 -1.99 -1.38 10.42
CA GLU A 49 -2.52 -0.73 11.61
C GLU A 49 -1.68 -1.12 12.82
N HIS A 50 -0.73 -0.26 13.20
CA HIS A 50 -0.25 -0.25 14.57
C HIS A 50 -1.32 0.44 15.40
N SER A 51 -1.95 -0.30 16.32
CA SER A 51 -2.89 0.25 17.30
C SER A 51 -2.37 1.59 17.83
N ALA A 52 -3.10 2.69 17.55
CA ALA A 52 -2.83 4.08 17.93
C ALA A 52 -1.93 4.95 17.02
N LEU A 53 -2.22 4.99 15.71
CA LEU A 53 -2.05 6.26 14.99
C LEU A 53 -3.29 7.11 15.29
N GLY A 54 -3.17 7.93 16.35
CA GLY A 54 -4.15 8.94 16.68
C GLY A 54 -4.38 9.86 15.47
N LEU A 55 -5.52 9.67 14.82
CA LEU A 55 -6.24 10.77 14.19
C LEU A 55 -6.66 11.73 15.33
N GLN A 56 -5.75 12.62 15.73
CA GLN A 56 -6.10 13.92 16.27
C GLN A 56 -5.92 14.92 15.12
N ASP A 57 -7.07 15.38 14.64
CA ASP A 57 -7.35 16.57 13.80
C ASP A 57 -6.64 16.71 12.43
#